data_AF-A0AAW4JMS3-F1
#
_entry.id   AF-A0AAW4JMS3-F1
#
_cell.length_a   1.000
_cell.length_b   1.000
_cell.length_c   1.000
_cell.angle_alpha   90.00
_cell.angle_beta   90.00
_cell.angle_gamma   90.00
#
_symmetry.space_group_name_H-M   'P 1'
#
loop_
_entity.id
_entity.type
_entity.pdbx_description
1 polymer ?
#
loop_
_entity_poly.entity_id
_entity_poly.type
_entity_poly.pdbx_seq_one_letter_code
_entity_poly.pdbx_strand_id
1 'polypeptide(L)'
;MALSNRPRTVSRYGSAAGTGTLAAFLLVAVGGSPMYVDWAQRGTDSTGAGGWFLRLLAWPSWRWHADEGVFATNLRAILLIVLAAALLYLLPGPQTDRVTSSGSQFLSGWGAYALAGGLSALLATLLGPHGSLFAAFQAASTGVTYGFFAGWIVGLASLGGRA
;
A
#
# COMPACT_ATOMS: atom_id res chain seq x y z
N MET A 1 46.73 -27.80 -11.18
CA MET A 1 46.11 -27.03 -10.09
C MET A 1 44.82 -26.42 -10.59
N ALA A 2 43.72 -26.73 -9.93
CA ALA A 2 42.37 -26.48 -10.40
C ALA A 2 41.78 -25.21 -9.76
N LEU A 3 41.11 -24.43 -10.62
CA LEU A 3 39.82 -23.77 -10.39
C LEU A 3 39.75 -22.40 -9.66
N SER A 4 39.43 -21.43 -10.52
CA SER A 4 38.26 -20.53 -10.42
C SER A 4 38.35 -19.29 -9.54
N ASN A 5 38.79 -18.21 -10.19
CA ASN A 5 38.36 -16.84 -9.89
C ASN A 5 36.83 -16.74 -10.09
N ARG A 6 36.03 -16.82 -9.01
CA ARG A 6 34.61 -16.51 -9.06
C ARG A 6 34.43 -14.98 -9.07
N PRO A 7 33.85 -14.37 -10.11
CA PRO A 7 33.39 -13.00 -9.99
C PRO A 7 32.28 -12.96 -8.94
N ARG A 8 32.44 -12.08 -7.94
CA ARG A 8 31.36 -11.75 -7.00
C ARG A 8 30.24 -11.10 -7.80
N THR A 9 29.26 -11.90 -8.21
CA THR A 9 27.95 -11.39 -8.58
C THR A 9 27.32 -10.86 -7.29
N VAL A 10 27.47 -9.56 -7.06
CA VAL A 10 26.62 -8.83 -6.11
C VAL A 10 25.24 -8.81 -6.74
N SER A 11 24.50 -9.90 -6.54
CA SER A 11 23.09 -10.00 -6.86
C SER A 11 22.35 -9.05 -5.92
N ARG A 12 22.17 -7.79 -6.33
CA ARG A 12 21.14 -6.93 -5.74
C ARG A 12 19.79 -7.46 -6.20
N TYR A 13 19.38 -8.57 -5.60
CA TYR A 13 18.06 -9.16 -5.78
C TYR A 13 17.06 -8.26 -5.06
N GLY A 14 16.37 -7.41 -5.80
CA GLY A 14 15.15 -6.76 -5.31
C GLY A 14 14.11 -7.85 -5.11
N SER A 15 13.87 -8.27 -3.88
CA SER A 15 12.79 -9.22 -3.61
C SER A 15 11.48 -8.65 -4.15
N ALA A 16 10.62 -9.49 -4.74
CA ALA A 16 9.28 -9.10 -5.18
C ALA A 16 8.48 -8.35 -4.09
N ALA A 17 8.74 -8.67 -2.82
CA ALA A 17 8.21 -7.95 -1.67
C ALA A 17 8.77 -6.51 -1.55
N GLY A 18 10.06 -6.31 -1.85
CA GLY A 18 10.71 -5.00 -1.86
C GLY A 18 10.17 -4.06 -2.94
N THR A 19 9.91 -4.55 -4.15
CA THR A 19 9.30 -3.74 -5.22
C THR A 19 7.84 -3.41 -4.91
N GLY A 20 7.06 -4.36 -4.39
CA GLY A 20 5.69 -4.11 -3.91
C GLY A 20 5.64 -3.09 -2.77
N THR A 21 6.58 -3.17 -1.82
CA THR A 21 6.68 -2.22 -0.70
C THR A 21 7.05 -0.81 -1.19
N LEU A 22 7.97 -0.70 -2.15
CA LEU A 22 8.31 0.59 -2.76
C LEU A 22 7.10 1.19 -3.50
N ALA A 23 6.33 0.38 -4.21
CA ALA A 23 5.11 0.83 -4.89
C ALA A 23 4.05 1.32 -3.88
N ALA A 24 3.85 0.59 -2.77
CA ALA A 24 2.98 1.03 -1.68
C ALA A 24 3.45 2.36 -1.07
N PHE A 25 4.76 2.50 -0.84
CA PHE A 25 5.35 3.74 -0.34
C PHE A 25 5.10 4.91 -1.31
N LEU A 26 5.34 4.71 -2.61
CA LEU A 26 5.11 5.73 -3.63
C LEU A 26 3.62 6.10 -3.73
N LEU A 27 2.71 5.14 -3.62
CA LEU A 27 1.26 5.40 -3.61
C LEU A 27 0.86 6.31 -2.46
N VAL A 28 1.36 6.04 -1.25
CA VAL A 28 1.06 6.86 -0.08
C VAL A 28 1.78 8.21 -0.16
N ALA A 29 3.04 8.24 -0.60
CA ALA A 29 3.81 9.46 -0.71
C ALA A 29 3.24 10.43 -1.75
N VAL A 30 2.90 9.94 -2.94
CA VAL A 30 2.37 10.76 -4.04
C VAL A 30 0.88 11.01 -3.87
N GLY A 31 0.09 9.95 -3.71
CA GLY A 31 -1.37 10.04 -3.58
C GLY A 31 -1.79 10.74 -2.29
N GLY A 32 -1.07 10.54 -1.18
CA GLY A 32 -1.35 11.24 0.07
C GLY A 32 -0.84 12.68 0.15
N SER A 33 -0.06 13.14 -0.84
CA SER A 33 0.57 14.46 -0.77
C SER A 33 -0.46 15.59 -0.78
N PRO A 34 -0.31 16.63 0.06
CA PRO A 34 -1.29 17.71 0.15
C PRO A 34 -1.50 18.43 -1.19
N MET A 35 -0.47 18.53 -2.04
CA MET A 35 -0.61 19.08 -3.39
C MET A 35 -1.46 18.19 -4.31
N TYR A 36 -1.28 16.86 -4.26
CA TYR A 36 -2.10 15.94 -5.05
C TYR A 36 -3.55 15.93 -4.57
N VAL A 37 -3.78 15.89 -3.25
CA VAL A 37 -5.13 15.93 -2.67
C VAL A 37 -5.85 17.21 -3.10
N ASP A 38 -5.18 18.34 -3.00
CA ASP A 38 -5.74 19.65 -3.33
C ASP A 38 -6.03 19.78 -4.84
N TRP A 39 -5.11 19.30 -5.69
CA TRP A 39 -5.34 19.19 -7.14
C TRP A 39 -6.51 18.26 -7.47
N ALA A 40 -6.58 17.08 -6.85
CA ALA A 40 -7.63 16.11 -7.11
C ALA A 40 -9.00 16.66 -6.68
N GLN A 41 -9.09 17.39 -5.57
CA GLN A 41 -10.36 17.98 -5.12
C GLN A 41 -10.82 19.15 -6.01
N ARG A 42 -9.89 19.99 -6.47
CA ARG A 42 -10.22 21.19 -7.26
C ARG A 42 -10.30 20.96 -8.78
N GLY A 43 -9.54 19.99 -9.29
CA GLY A 43 -9.31 19.78 -10.72
C GLY A 43 -10.00 18.55 -11.32
N THR A 44 -10.68 17.72 -10.53
CA THR A 44 -11.37 16.53 -11.05
C THR A 44 -12.88 16.63 -10.87
N ASP A 45 -13.63 16.17 -11.87
CA ASP A 45 -15.08 16.06 -11.78
C ASP A 45 -15.47 14.90 -10.85
N SER A 46 -16.25 15.18 -9.80
CA SER A 46 -16.70 14.18 -8.83
C SER A 46 -17.71 13.18 -9.41
N THR A 47 -18.32 13.48 -10.55
CA THR A 47 -19.31 12.61 -11.19
C THR A 47 -18.70 11.68 -12.24
N GLY A 48 -17.46 11.94 -12.68
CA GLY A 48 -16.74 11.09 -13.61
C GLY A 48 -16.02 9.94 -12.90
N ALA A 49 -16.08 8.73 -13.46
CA ALA A 49 -15.37 7.56 -12.91
C ALA A 49 -13.86 7.78 -12.74
N GLY A 50 -13.24 8.52 -13.68
CA GLY A 50 -11.83 8.90 -13.59
C GLY A 50 -11.54 9.88 -12.45
N GLY A 51 -12.40 10.88 -12.25
CA GLY A 51 -12.26 11.83 -11.13
C GLY A 51 -12.49 11.18 -9.77
N TRP A 52 -13.45 10.25 -9.68
CA TRP A 52 -13.64 9.42 -8.50
C TRP A 52 -12.38 8.60 -8.17
N PHE A 53 -11.76 7.94 -9.16
CA PHE A 53 -10.54 7.17 -8.94
C PHE A 53 -9.36 8.05 -8.52
N LEU A 54 -9.18 9.22 -9.13
CA LEU A 54 -8.12 10.15 -8.75
C LEU A 54 -8.29 10.66 -7.31
N ARG A 55 -9.53 10.90 -6.88
CA ARG A 55 -9.86 11.22 -5.48
C ARG A 55 -9.69 10.03 -4.54
N LEU A 56 -9.90 8.80 -5.03
CA LEU A 56 -9.60 7.59 -4.27
C LEU A 56 -8.10 7.48 -3.99
N LEU A 57 -7.23 7.81 -4.97
CA LEU A 57 -5.79 7.86 -4.75
C LEU A 57 -5.37 8.89 -3.69
N ALA A 58 -6.18 9.92 -3.45
CA ALA A 58 -6.00 10.93 -2.41
C ALA A 58 -6.40 10.44 -1.01
N TRP A 59 -6.96 9.23 -0.88
CA TRP A 59 -7.45 8.71 0.39
C TRP A 59 -6.39 8.61 1.50
N PRO A 60 -5.13 8.14 1.28
CA PRO A 60 -4.09 8.09 2.30
C PRO A 60 -3.46 9.48 2.52
N SER A 61 -4.28 10.52 2.53
CA SER A 61 -3.86 11.90 2.78
C SER A 61 -3.07 11.99 4.08
N TRP A 62 -1.99 12.77 4.05
CA TRP A 62 -1.16 13.10 5.21
C TRP A 62 -0.92 14.61 5.26
N ARG A 63 -0.71 15.17 6.46
CA ARG A 63 -0.50 16.62 6.66
C ARG A 63 0.68 16.87 7.60
N TRP A 64 1.47 17.90 7.33
CA TRP A 64 2.62 18.26 8.17
C TRP A 64 2.26 19.14 9.38
N HIS A 65 1.14 19.87 9.34
CA HIS A 65 0.79 20.86 10.36
C HIS A 65 0.02 20.24 11.52
N ALA A 66 0.44 20.52 12.76
CA ALA A 66 -0.05 19.91 13.99
C ALA A 66 -1.40 20.47 14.47
N ASP A 67 -2.48 20.19 13.74
CA ASP A 67 -3.84 20.23 14.31
C ASP A 67 -4.18 18.88 14.97
N GLU A 68 -5.10 18.86 15.93
CA GLU A 68 -5.48 17.66 16.70
C GLU A 68 -5.94 16.47 15.83
N GLY A 69 -6.41 16.72 14.60
CA GLY A 69 -6.80 15.68 13.62
C GLY A 69 -5.63 15.08 12.83
N VAL A 70 -4.44 15.67 12.87
CA VAL A 70 -3.30 15.29 12.02
C VAL A 70 -2.64 14.00 12.51
N PHE A 71 -2.70 13.72 13.82
CA PHE A 71 -2.19 12.47 14.36
C PHE A 71 -2.89 11.26 13.76
N ALA A 72 -4.23 11.23 13.75
CA ALA A 72 -5.00 10.09 13.21
C ALA A 72 -4.78 9.90 11.71
N THR A 73 -4.74 11.01 10.96
CA THR A 73 -4.52 11.01 9.51
C THR A 73 -3.11 10.52 9.13
N ASN A 74 -2.07 11.01 9.80
CA ASN A 74 -0.69 10.57 9.57
C ASN A 74 -0.45 9.15 10.07
N LEU A 75 -1.02 8.79 11.23
CA LEU A 75 -0.96 7.44 11.78
C LEU A 75 -1.53 6.42 10.79
N ARG A 76 -2.66 6.72 10.15
CA ARG A 76 -3.25 5.87 9.09
C ARG A 76 -2.29 5.68 7.92
N ALA A 77 -1.69 6.76 7.41
CA ALA A 77 -0.75 6.69 6.30
C ALA A 77 0.48 5.83 6.64
N ILE A 78 1.04 6.01 7.84
CA ILE A 78 2.19 5.23 8.33
C ILE A 78 1.79 3.76 8.54
N LEU A 79 0.66 3.49 9.20
CA LEU A 79 0.13 2.14 9.40
C LEU A 79 -0.07 1.42 8.08
N LEU A 80 -0.58 2.11 7.05
CA LEU A 80 -0.77 1.52 5.72
C LEU A 80 0.57 1.07 5.13
N ILE A 81 1.60 1.92 5.18
CA ILE A 81 2.94 1.57 4.69
C ILE A 81 3.51 0.38 5.46
N VAL A 82 3.52 0.45 6.80
CA VAL A 82 4.09 -0.58 7.66
C VAL A 82 3.36 -1.91 7.48
N LEU A 83 2.03 -1.87 7.41
CA LEU A 83 1.23 -3.08 7.29
C LEU A 83 1.29 -3.66 5.88
N ALA A 84 1.33 -2.83 4.84
CA ALA A 84 1.57 -3.29 3.48
C ALA A 84 2.95 -3.95 3.38
N ALA A 85 4.00 -3.33 3.93
CA ALA A 85 5.34 -3.92 3.99
C ALA A 85 5.33 -5.24 4.76
N ALA A 86 4.73 -5.26 5.96
CA ALA A 86 4.65 -6.45 6.80
C ALA A 86 3.92 -7.59 6.10
N LEU A 87 2.75 -7.35 5.53
CA LEU A 87 1.96 -8.37 4.82
C LEU A 87 2.68 -8.84 3.56
N LEU A 88 3.30 -7.96 2.78
CA LEU A 88 4.08 -8.36 1.60
C LEU A 88 5.34 -9.15 1.97
N TYR A 89 5.88 -8.99 3.19
CA TYR A 89 7.00 -9.78 3.69
C TYR A 89 6.57 -11.08 4.40
N LEU A 90 5.40 -11.10 5.05
CA LEU A 90 4.86 -12.27 5.76
C LEU A 90 4.13 -13.25 4.84
N LEU A 91 3.42 -12.78 3.82
CA LEU A 91 2.61 -13.65 2.94
C LEU A 91 3.44 -14.56 2.03
N PRO A 92 4.67 -14.20 1.61
CA PRO A 92 5.62 -15.17 1.10
C PRO A 92 6.08 -16.11 2.22
N GLY A 93 5.16 -16.96 2.70
CA GLY A 93 5.48 -18.14 3.50
C GLY A 93 6.51 -19.00 2.76
N PRO A 94 7.21 -19.89 3.47
CA PRO A 94 8.35 -20.65 2.96
C PRO A 94 7.98 -21.21 1.58
N GLN A 95 8.68 -20.74 0.54
CA GLN A 95 8.42 -21.05 -0.86
C GLN A 95 8.78 -22.52 -1.15
N THR A 96 8.05 -23.45 -0.56
CA THR A 96 8.35 -24.88 -0.64
C THR A 96 7.95 -25.51 -1.96
N ASP A 97 7.27 -24.79 -2.87
CA ASP A 97 7.01 -25.31 -4.19
C ASP A 97 7.22 -24.29 -5.31
N ARG A 98 8.08 -24.68 -6.25
CA ARG A 98 8.60 -23.93 -7.41
C ARG A 98 7.54 -23.57 -8.47
N VAL A 99 6.25 -23.55 -8.13
CA VAL A 99 5.16 -23.28 -9.09
C VAL A 99 4.12 -22.33 -8.49
N THR A 100 4.54 -21.22 -7.88
CA THR A 100 3.61 -20.11 -7.66
C THR A 100 3.38 -19.42 -9.00
N SER A 101 2.23 -19.71 -9.65
CA SER A 101 1.85 -19.04 -10.90
C SER A 101 1.82 -17.51 -10.69
N SER A 102 2.20 -16.73 -11.70
CA SER A 102 2.17 -15.26 -11.62
C SER A 102 0.83 -14.71 -11.13
N GLY A 103 -0.28 -15.40 -11.42
CA GLY A 103 -1.61 -15.05 -10.91
C GLY A 103 -1.74 -15.15 -9.39
N SER A 104 -1.21 -16.21 -8.77
CA SER A 104 -1.26 -16.38 -7.31
C SER A 104 -0.49 -15.29 -6.56
N GLN A 105 0.65 -14.86 -7.11
CA GLN A 105 1.45 -13.80 -6.51
C GLN A 105 0.83 -12.41 -6.69
N PHE A 106 0.23 -12.14 -7.86
CA PHE A 106 -0.57 -10.94 -8.08
C PHE A 106 -1.71 -10.88 -7.07
N LEU A 107 -2.49 -11.95 -6.93
CA LEU A 107 -3.62 -12.03 -6.00
C LEU A 107 -3.18 -11.89 -4.55
N SER A 108 -2.02 -12.45 -4.19
CA SER A 108 -1.42 -12.30 -2.86
C SER A 108 -1.02 -10.85 -2.57
N GLY A 109 -0.31 -10.17 -3.49
CA GLY A 109 0.07 -8.77 -3.32
C GLY A 109 -1.12 -7.81 -3.34
N TRP A 110 -2.08 -8.08 -4.22
CA TRP A 110 -3.34 -7.34 -4.31
C TRP A 110 -4.18 -7.49 -3.04
N GLY A 111 -4.39 -8.73 -2.57
CA GLY A 111 -5.15 -9.02 -1.36
C GLY A 111 -4.47 -8.48 -0.09
N ALA A 112 -3.13 -8.58 -0.02
CA ALA A 112 -2.35 -7.99 1.06
C ALA A 112 -2.56 -6.48 1.16
N TYR A 113 -2.59 -5.76 0.03
CA TYR A 113 -2.80 -4.32 0.02
C TYR A 113 -4.25 -3.92 0.36
N ALA A 114 -5.24 -4.70 -0.10
CA ALA A 114 -6.64 -4.53 0.28
C ALA A 114 -6.86 -4.68 1.79
N LEU A 115 -6.27 -5.73 2.38
CA LEU A 115 -6.29 -5.97 3.82
C LEU A 115 -5.54 -4.86 4.59
N ALA A 116 -4.39 -4.42 4.07
CA ALA A 116 -3.60 -3.34 4.65
C ALA A 116 -4.39 -2.02 4.73
N GLY A 117 -5.10 -1.68 3.65
CA GLY A 117 -5.98 -0.51 3.60
C GLY A 117 -7.08 -0.57 4.66
N GLY A 118 -7.77 -1.71 4.78
CA GLY A 118 -8.82 -1.89 5.78
C GLY A 118 -8.33 -1.81 7.23
N LEU A 119 -7.26 -2.54 7.55
CA LEU A 119 -6.75 -2.62 8.91
C LEU A 119 -6.05 -1.32 9.34
N SER A 120 -5.37 -0.61 8.43
CA SER A 120 -4.82 0.72 8.73
C SER A 120 -5.91 1.74 9.06
N ALA A 121 -7.03 1.72 8.32
CA ALA A 121 -8.17 2.60 8.61
C ALA A 121 -8.83 2.26 9.95
N LEU A 122 -9.03 0.97 10.23
CA LEU A 122 -9.61 0.47 11.47
C LEU A 122 -8.75 0.87 12.69
N LEU A 123 -7.45 0.62 12.63
CA LEU A 123 -6.53 0.94 13.71
C LEU A 123 -6.41 2.45 13.90
N ALA A 124 -6.28 3.23 12.82
CA ALA A 124 -6.15 4.68 12.93
C ALA A 124 -7.40 5.35 13.53
N THR A 125 -8.59 4.80 13.28
CA THR A 125 -9.83 5.32 13.87
C THR A 125 -10.04 4.87 15.30
N LEU A 126 -9.68 3.63 15.66
CA LEU A 126 -9.73 3.15 17.06
C LEU A 126 -8.74 3.89 17.97
N LEU A 127 -7.53 4.17 17.46
CA LEU A 127 -6.49 4.90 18.21
C LEU A 127 -6.67 6.43 18.14
N GLY A 128 -7.69 6.91 17.40
CA GLY A 128 -7.96 8.33 17.23
C GLY A 128 -8.82 8.94 18.37
N PRO A 129 -8.90 10.28 18.45
CA PRO A 129 -9.58 10.98 19.56
C PRO A 129 -11.10 10.71 19.66
N HIS A 130 -11.73 10.23 18.58
CA HIS A 130 -13.17 9.96 18.49
C HIS A 130 -13.46 8.47 18.20
N GLY A 131 -12.67 7.57 18.79
CA GLY A 131 -12.74 6.13 18.55
C GLY A 131 -14.09 5.53 18.94
N SER A 132 -14.89 5.15 17.95
CA SER A 132 -16.05 4.27 18.14
C SER A 132 -15.91 3.05 17.22
N LEU A 133 -16.40 1.89 17.67
CA LEU A 133 -16.36 0.66 16.87
C LEU A 133 -17.10 0.85 15.54
N PHE A 134 -18.25 1.53 15.55
CA PHE A 134 -19.00 1.80 14.32
C PHE A 134 -18.23 2.69 13.34
N ALA A 135 -17.61 3.78 13.81
CA ALA A 135 -16.76 4.63 12.98
C ALA A 135 -15.54 3.86 12.45
N ALA A 136 -14.98 2.95 13.24
CA ALA A 136 -13.86 2.12 12.83
C ALA A 136 -14.24 1.12 11.72
N PHE A 137 -15.42 0.50 11.79
CA PHE A 137 -15.93 -0.36 10.72
C PHE A 137 -16.24 0.43 9.44
N GLN A 138 -16.79 1.65 9.54
CA GLN A 138 -16.97 2.51 8.38
C GLN A 138 -15.63 2.95 7.77
N ALA A 139 -14.64 3.28 8.59
CA ALA A 139 -13.32 3.62 8.09
C ALA A 139 -12.65 2.41 7.42
N ALA A 140 -12.76 1.22 8.04
CA ALA A 140 -12.28 -0.03 7.50
C ALA A 140 -12.86 -0.31 6.10
N SER A 141 -14.16 -0.12 5.90
CA SER A 141 -14.78 -0.32 4.59
C SER A 141 -14.18 0.61 3.52
N THR A 142 -13.99 1.90 3.84
CA THR A 142 -13.33 2.84 2.92
C THR A 142 -11.87 2.46 2.64
N GLY A 143 -11.15 1.98 3.64
CA GLY A 143 -9.77 1.51 3.51
C GLY A 143 -9.65 0.27 2.65
N VAL A 144 -10.58 -0.68 2.79
CA VAL A 144 -10.66 -1.85 1.90
C VAL A 144 -11.01 -1.43 0.49
N THR A 145 -11.95 -0.50 0.29
CA THR A 145 -12.26 0.04 -1.05
C THR A 145 -11.01 0.65 -1.69
N TYR A 146 -10.29 1.52 -0.97
CA TYR A 146 -9.02 2.07 -1.45
C TYR A 146 -8.03 0.95 -1.81
N GLY A 147 -7.77 0.02 -0.89
CA GLY A 147 -6.78 -1.04 -1.08
C GLY A 147 -7.16 -2.02 -2.20
N PHE A 148 -8.44 -2.27 -2.43
CA PHE A 148 -8.94 -3.09 -3.54
C PHE A 148 -8.68 -2.43 -4.89
N PHE A 149 -9.02 -1.14 -5.01
CA PHE A 149 -8.90 -0.38 -6.27
C PHE A 149 -7.48 0.13 -6.55
N ALA A 150 -6.63 0.32 -5.54
CA ALA A 150 -5.22 0.70 -5.71
C ALA A 150 -4.28 -0.52 -5.66
N GLY A 151 -4.72 -1.63 -5.05
CA GLY A 151 -3.89 -2.81 -4.81
C GLY A 151 -3.39 -3.51 -6.06
N TRP A 152 -4.01 -3.29 -7.23
CA TRP A 152 -3.53 -3.88 -8.49
C TRP A 152 -2.16 -3.32 -8.87
N ILE A 153 -1.84 -2.08 -8.49
CA ILE A 153 -0.54 -1.45 -8.72
C ILE A 153 0.54 -2.20 -7.93
N VAL A 154 0.24 -2.54 -6.68
CA VAL A 154 1.12 -3.29 -5.78
C VAL A 154 1.24 -4.75 -6.22
N GLY A 155 0.13 -5.36 -6.66
CA GLY A 155 0.10 -6.70 -7.25
C GLY A 155 0.97 -6.79 -8.50
N LEU A 156 0.89 -5.82 -9.42
CA LEU A 156 1.74 -5.75 -10.62
C LEU A 156 3.21 -5.48 -10.27
N ALA A 157 3.49 -4.56 -9.34
CA ALA A 157 4.86 -4.27 -8.89
C ALA A 157 5.54 -5.50 -8.25
N SER A 158 4.76 -6.37 -7.62
CA SER A 158 5.24 -7.63 -7.05
C SER A 158 5.59 -8.68 -8.11
N LEU A 159 5.11 -8.54 -9.35
CA LEU A 159 5.52 -9.40 -10.47
C LEU A 159 6.90 -9.01 -11.02
N GLY A 160 7.25 -7.72 -10.97
CA GLY A 160 8.44 -7.14 -11.61
C GLY A 160 9.79 -7.47 -10.94
N GLY A 161 9.80 -7.98 -9.70
CA GLY A 161 11.04 -8.35 -8.99
C GLY A 161 11.78 -9.58 -9.55
N ARG A 162 11.46 -10.01 -10.78
CA ARG A 162 12.07 -11.16 -11.46
C ARG A 162 12.76 -10.81 -12.80
N ALA A 163 12.69 -9.54 -13.23
CA ALA A 163 13.26 -9.10 -14.50
C ALA A 163 14.75 -8.75 -14.38
#